data_AF-A0A7W9WVB2-F1
#
_entry.id   AF-A0A7W9WVB2-F1
#
_cell.length_a   1.000
_cell.length_b   1.000
_cell.length_c   1.000
_cell.angle_alpha   90.00
_cell.angle_beta   90.00
_cell.angle_gamma   90.00
#
_symmetry.space_group_name_H-M   'P 1'
#
loop_
_entity.id
_entity.type
_entity.pdbx_description
1 polymer ?
#
loop_
_entity_poly.entity_id
_entity_poly.type
_entity_poly.pdbx_seq_one_letter_code
_entity_poly.pdbx_strand_id
1 'polypeptide(L)'
;MSDTEKISKEVRILAAMAYGEASHNDVAEEIGAIAYVLVRQRNARGHSDMSTFVTSDKTFSFVVNDGNARYKKFTNASEAEIAKDAGMSAALDAAKKALANEGTDFSNGGYFWDGADIKSNYKNHFKVKHGIQFSDPAHNIYDIKESTKLVIINKTIVKKKKGKVISSETVEVARYDHIYVSTAAYGGTIFWKHNPAYMEATGAKEYK
;
A
#
# COMPACT_ATOMS: atom_id res chain seq x y z
N MET A 1 -17.75 35.34 12.16
CA MET A 1 -16.83 34.42 12.84
C MET A 1 -17.20 33.04 12.34
N SER A 2 -16.37 32.41 11.51
CA SER A 2 -16.68 31.08 10.99
C SER A 2 -16.36 30.06 12.08
N ASP A 3 -17.36 29.29 12.51
CA ASP A 3 -17.13 28.07 13.26
C ASP A 3 -16.26 27.16 12.38
N THR A 4 -14.97 27.05 12.70
CA THR A 4 -14.13 26.00 12.15
C THR A 4 -14.73 24.68 12.58
N GLU A 5 -15.29 23.95 11.61
CA GLU A 5 -15.84 22.62 11.83
C GLU A 5 -14.75 21.72 12.41
N LYS A 6 -14.97 21.26 13.63
CA LYS A 6 -14.01 20.45 14.38
C LYS A 6 -13.66 19.19 13.59
N ILE A 7 -12.37 18.99 13.31
CA ILE A 7 -11.89 17.81 12.58
C ILE A 7 -12.22 16.55 13.39
N SER A 8 -12.94 15.60 12.78
CA SER A 8 -13.27 14.33 13.43
C SER A 8 -12.01 13.53 13.77
N LYS A 9 -12.09 12.69 14.81
CA LYS A 9 -10.95 11.87 15.25
C LYS A 9 -10.44 10.96 14.12
N GLU A 10 -11.35 10.37 13.35
CA GLU A 10 -10.99 9.45 12.25
C GLU A 10 -10.24 10.19 11.13
N VAL A 11 -10.76 11.33 10.69
CA VAL A 11 -10.11 12.18 9.68
C VAL A 11 -8.73 12.61 10.16
N ARG A 12 -8.61 13.04 11.43
CA ARG A 12 -7.33 13.48 11.98
C ARG A 12 -6.27 12.37 12.00
N ILE A 13 -6.65 11.15 12.38
CA ILE A 13 -5.72 10.00 12.38
C ILE A 13 -5.24 9.70 10.97
N LEU A 14 -6.17 9.57 10.02
CA LEU A 14 -5.82 9.27 8.63
C LEU A 14 -4.94 10.36 8.00
N ALA A 15 -5.30 11.62 8.20
CA ALA A 15 -4.52 12.76 7.69
C ALA A 15 -3.11 12.81 8.30
N ALA A 16 -2.98 12.57 9.61
CA ALA A 16 -1.69 12.51 10.27
C ALA A 16 -0.81 11.39 9.70
N MET A 17 -1.38 10.21 9.47
CA MET A 17 -0.67 9.08 8.86
C MET A 17 -0.23 9.41 7.43
N ALA A 18 -1.13 9.89 6.58
CA ALA A 18 -0.80 10.22 5.19
C ALA A 18 0.29 11.29 5.11
N TYR A 19 0.21 12.35 5.91
CA TYR A 19 1.22 13.40 5.99
C TYR A 19 2.57 12.87 6.54
N GLY A 20 2.51 11.95 7.51
CA GLY A 20 3.68 11.35 8.15
C GLY A 20 4.45 10.40 7.23
N GLU A 21 3.73 9.60 6.45
CA GLU A 21 4.27 8.58 5.55
C GLU A 21 4.70 9.14 4.20
N ALA A 22 4.09 10.24 3.74
CA ALA A 22 4.48 10.89 2.50
C ALA A 22 5.91 11.46 2.59
N SER A 23 6.54 11.61 1.42
CA SER A 23 7.83 12.28 1.32
C SER A 23 7.77 13.74 1.82
N HIS A 24 8.95 14.32 2.07
CA HIS A 24 9.07 15.70 2.54
C HIS A 24 8.74 16.76 1.46
N ASN A 25 8.35 16.33 0.26
CA ASN A 25 8.06 17.22 -0.86
C ASN A 25 6.63 17.79 -0.81
N ASP A 26 5.80 17.34 0.14
CA ASP A 26 4.41 17.81 0.32
C ASP A 26 3.56 17.73 -0.97
N VAL A 27 3.78 16.70 -1.79
CA VAL A 27 3.04 16.47 -3.03
C VAL A 27 1.64 15.96 -2.70
N ALA A 28 0.62 16.71 -3.11
CA ALA A 28 -0.77 16.42 -2.77
C ALA A 28 -1.24 15.05 -3.29
N GLU A 29 -0.81 14.66 -4.49
CA GLU A 29 -1.14 13.37 -5.10
C GLU A 29 -0.49 12.20 -4.35
N GLU A 30 0.73 12.37 -3.84
CA GLU A 30 1.42 11.38 -3.01
C GLU A 30 0.70 11.16 -1.68
N ILE A 31 0.45 12.26 -0.96
CA ILE A 31 -0.29 12.25 0.31
C ILE A 31 -1.69 11.65 0.11
N GLY A 32 -2.37 12.08 -0.96
CA GLY A 32 -3.67 11.58 -1.37
C GLY A 32 -3.65 10.07 -1.59
N ALA A 33 -2.76 9.59 -2.44
CA ALA A 33 -2.60 8.17 -2.72
C ALA A 33 -2.39 7.35 -1.45
N ILE A 34 -1.52 7.79 -0.52
CA ILE A 34 -1.31 7.10 0.76
C ILE A 34 -2.60 7.06 1.59
N ALA A 35 -3.37 8.15 1.65
CA ALA A 35 -4.64 8.17 2.37
C ALA A 35 -5.64 7.13 1.82
N TYR A 36 -5.76 7.00 0.49
CA TYR A 36 -6.60 5.96 -0.13
C TYR A 36 -6.08 4.55 0.15
N VAL A 37 -4.76 4.32 0.10
CA VAL A 37 -4.18 3.02 0.47
C VAL A 37 -4.52 2.63 1.90
N LEU A 38 -4.42 3.55 2.83
CA LEU A 38 -4.75 3.30 4.24
C LEU A 38 -6.23 2.94 4.43
N VAL A 39 -7.16 3.67 3.80
CA VAL A 39 -8.60 3.35 3.87
C VAL A 39 -8.88 2.01 3.20
N ARG A 40 -8.24 1.72 2.06
CA ARG A 40 -8.39 0.45 1.34
C ARG A 40 -7.89 -0.73 2.18
N GLN A 41 -6.73 -0.60 2.80
CA GLN A 41 -6.17 -1.59 3.73
C GLN A 41 -7.10 -1.80 4.94
N ARG A 42 -7.61 -0.73 5.55
CA ARG A 42 -8.59 -0.79 6.65
C ARG A 42 -9.80 -1.62 6.24
N ASN A 43 -10.41 -1.29 5.11
CA ASN A 43 -11.63 -1.92 4.62
C ASN A 43 -11.40 -3.39 4.24
N ALA A 44 -10.33 -3.69 3.51
CA ALA A 44 -10.00 -5.05 3.08
C ALA A 44 -9.69 -6.00 4.26
N ARG A 45 -9.24 -5.44 5.38
CA ARG A 45 -8.99 -6.16 6.64
C ARG A 45 -10.21 -6.23 7.57
N GLY A 46 -11.31 -5.57 7.20
CA GLY A 46 -12.58 -5.62 7.93
C GLY A 46 -12.63 -4.76 9.19
N HIS A 47 -11.78 -3.74 9.30
CA HIS A 47 -11.84 -2.80 10.43
C HIS A 47 -12.91 -1.74 10.20
N SER A 48 -13.66 -1.43 11.26
CA SER A 48 -14.73 -0.42 11.25
C SER A 48 -14.24 1.02 11.18
N ASP A 49 -13.05 1.28 11.71
CA ASP A 49 -12.53 2.63 11.90
C ASP A 49 -10.98 2.64 11.91
N MET A 50 -10.41 3.82 11.63
CA MET A 50 -8.95 4.00 11.59
C MET A 50 -8.27 3.76 12.94
N SER A 51 -8.93 4.06 14.07
CA SER A 51 -8.30 3.86 15.39
C SER A 51 -8.06 2.38 15.66
N THR A 52 -9.07 1.55 15.38
CA THR A 52 -9.00 0.09 15.52
C THR A 52 -7.98 -0.50 14.56
N PHE A 53 -7.99 -0.09 13.28
CA PHE A 53 -7.03 -0.57 12.29
C PHE A 53 -5.58 -0.35 12.72
N VAL A 54 -5.26 0.87 13.14
CA VAL A 54 -3.88 1.25 13.45
C VAL A 54 -3.37 0.65 14.76
N THR A 55 -4.26 0.42 15.72
CA THR A 55 -3.87 -0.17 17.02
C THR A 55 -3.78 -1.70 16.98
N SER A 56 -4.57 -2.35 16.12
CA SER A 56 -4.61 -3.82 16.04
C SER A 56 -3.68 -4.40 14.97
N ASP A 57 -3.36 -3.67 13.91
CA ASP A 57 -2.49 -4.14 12.84
C ASP A 57 -1.03 -3.71 13.07
N LYS A 58 -0.19 -4.70 13.39
CA LYS A 58 1.24 -4.48 13.70
C LYS A 58 2.01 -3.82 12.56
N THR A 59 1.59 -3.99 11.31
CA THR A 59 2.29 -3.38 10.16
C THR A 59 2.08 -1.87 10.12
N PHE A 60 0.93 -1.38 10.59
CA PHE A 60 0.55 0.05 10.54
C PHE A 60 0.70 0.75 11.89
N SER A 61 0.77 0.01 12.99
CA SER A 61 1.01 0.57 14.32
C SER A 61 2.39 1.25 14.43
N PHE A 62 3.36 0.89 13.59
CA PHE A 62 4.67 1.54 13.55
C PHE A 62 4.57 3.03 13.21
N VAL A 63 3.72 3.44 12.27
CA VAL A 63 3.55 4.86 11.88
C VAL A 63 3.21 5.73 13.10
N VAL A 64 2.41 5.20 14.02
CA VAL A 64 1.98 5.89 15.24
C VAL A 64 3.00 5.79 16.37
N ASN A 65 3.77 4.70 16.43
CA ASN A 65 4.67 4.39 17.55
C ASN A 65 6.15 4.73 17.30
N ASP A 66 6.60 4.79 16.05
CA ASP A 66 8.00 5.03 15.64
C ASP A 66 8.44 6.48 15.88
N GLY A 67 7.49 7.35 16.24
CA GLY A 67 7.78 8.71 16.62
C GLY A 67 8.14 9.61 15.44
N ASN A 68 7.69 9.25 14.24
CA ASN A 68 7.76 10.05 13.02
C ASN A 68 7.42 11.53 13.31
N ALA A 69 8.37 12.41 12.99
CA ALA A 69 8.27 13.82 13.33
C ALA A 69 7.11 14.51 12.60
N ARG A 70 6.82 14.14 11.35
CA ARG A 70 5.72 14.70 10.56
C ARG A 70 4.37 14.25 11.09
N TYR A 71 4.22 12.98 11.44
CA TYR A 71 3.02 12.46 12.10
C TYR A 71 2.73 13.21 13.42
N LYS A 72 3.76 13.38 14.27
CA LYS A 72 3.65 14.14 15.53
C LYS A 72 3.30 15.61 15.28
N LYS A 73 3.95 16.24 14.29
CA LYS A 73 3.70 17.63 13.89
C LYS A 73 2.22 17.82 13.54
N PHE A 74 1.65 16.94 12.71
CA PHE A 74 0.23 17.00 12.36
C PHE A 74 -0.68 16.76 13.56
N THR A 75 -0.39 15.71 14.34
CA THR A 75 -1.21 15.31 15.49
C THR A 75 -1.35 16.44 16.50
N ASN A 76 -0.26 17.17 16.76
CA ASN A 76 -0.21 18.27 17.73
C ASN A 76 -0.68 19.62 17.18
N ALA A 77 -0.85 19.74 15.86
CA ALA A 77 -1.25 20.99 15.23
C ALA A 77 -2.73 21.30 15.46
N SER A 78 -3.01 22.56 15.78
CA SER A 78 -4.35 23.14 15.75
C SER A 78 -4.90 23.19 14.32
N GLU A 79 -6.21 23.36 14.19
CA GLU A 79 -6.87 23.43 12.87
C GLU A 79 -6.39 24.64 12.06
N ALA A 80 -6.11 25.76 12.73
CA ALA A 80 -5.55 26.95 12.09
C ALA A 80 -4.11 26.74 11.59
N GLU A 81 -3.31 25.93 12.28
CA GLU A 81 -1.97 25.55 11.82
C GLU A 81 -2.04 24.59 10.64
N ILE A 82 -2.91 23.59 10.70
CA ILE A 82 -3.17 22.65 9.59
C ILE A 82 -3.60 23.40 8.34
N ALA A 83 -4.51 24.36 8.46
CA ALA A 83 -5.00 25.14 7.32
C ALA A 83 -3.93 26.02 6.65
N LYS A 84 -2.88 26.42 7.39
CA LYS A 84 -1.79 27.27 6.89
C LYS A 84 -0.64 26.48 6.28
N ASP A 85 -0.49 25.20 6.65
CA ASP A 85 0.55 24.32 6.14
C ASP A 85 0.03 23.55 4.92
N ALA A 86 0.67 23.72 3.77
CA ALA A 86 0.17 23.15 2.51
C ALA A 86 0.09 21.61 2.54
N GLY A 87 1.09 20.94 3.11
CA GLY A 87 1.11 19.49 3.21
C GLY A 87 0.08 18.97 4.20
N MET A 88 -0.09 19.63 5.35
CA MET A 88 -1.13 19.24 6.31
C MET A 88 -2.54 19.50 5.77
N SER A 89 -2.76 20.64 5.13
CA SER A 89 -4.04 20.97 4.52
C SER A 89 -4.40 19.96 3.43
N ALA A 90 -3.44 19.60 2.57
CA ALA A 90 -3.61 18.55 1.57
C ALA A 90 -3.93 17.19 2.20
N ALA A 91 -3.25 16.82 3.29
CA ALA A 91 -3.52 15.57 3.99
C ALA A 91 -4.91 15.54 4.64
N LEU A 92 -5.38 16.68 5.18
CA LEU A 92 -6.72 16.81 5.74
C LEU A 92 -7.79 16.63 4.66
N ASP A 93 -7.64 17.31 3.52
CA ASP A 93 -8.55 17.19 2.37
C ASP A 93 -8.56 15.77 1.80
N ALA A 94 -7.38 15.18 1.59
CA ALA A 94 -7.22 13.80 1.15
C ALA A 94 -7.90 12.79 2.09
N ALA A 95 -7.70 12.94 3.40
CA ALA A 95 -8.30 12.03 4.38
C ALA A 95 -9.83 12.09 4.36
N LYS A 96 -10.41 13.30 4.24
CA LYS A 96 -11.88 13.46 4.11
C LYS A 96 -12.39 12.76 2.86
N LYS A 97 -11.76 13.01 1.71
CA LYS A 97 -12.12 12.41 0.42
C LYS A 97 -11.99 10.89 0.42
N ALA A 98 -10.89 10.36 0.94
CA ALA A 98 -10.65 8.92 1.01
C ALA A 98 -11.69 8.20 1.90
N LEU A 99 -12.04 8.76 3.06
CA LEU A 99 -13.06 8.18 3.96
C LEU A 99 -14.46 8.25 3.35
N ALA A 100 -14.78 9.32 2.61
CA ALA A 100 -16.03 9.47 1.88
C ALA A 100 -16.08 8.65 0.58
N ASN A 101 -14.95 8.06 0.16
CA ASN A 101 -14.79 7.43 -1.15
C ASN A 101 -15.16 8.38 -2.32
N GLU A 102 -14.77 9.64 -2.19
CA GLU A 102 -14.98 10.71 -3.18
C GLU A 102 -13.64 11.18 -3.72
N GLY A 103 -13.59 11.75 -4.93
CA GLY A 103 -12.35 12.27 -5.52
C GLY A 103 -11.52 11.20 -6.24
N THR A 104 -10.25 11.54 -6.54
CA THR A 104 -9.36 10.68 -7.32
C THR A 104 -8.46 9.85 -6.41
N ASP A 105 -8.54 8.53 -6.55
CA ASP A 105 -7.57 7.60 -5.98
C ASP A 105 -6.26 7.62 -6.79
N PHE A 106 -5.34 8.50 -6.41
CA PHE A 106 -4.03 8.59 -7.04
C PHE A 106 -3.18 7.33 -6.84
N SER A 107 -3.48 6.44 -5.88
CA SER A 107 -2.76 5.17 -5.78
C SER A 107 -3.15 4.18 -6.87
N ASN A 108 -4.21 4.47 -7.64
CA ASN A 108 -4.71 3.67 -8.75
C ASN A 108 -4.94 2.20 -8.35
N GLY A 109 -5.62 1.99 -7.22
CA GLY A 109 -5.88 0.66 -6.67
C GLY A 109 -4.67 -0.05 -6.03
N GLY A 110 -3.55 0.65 -5.83
CA GLY A 110 -2.41 0.12 -5.06
C GLY A 110 -2.81 -0.28 -3.64
N TYR A 111 -2.18 -1.32 -3.09
CA TYR A 111 -2.38 -1.78 -1.71
C TYR A 111 -1.16 -1.56 -0.82
N PHE A 112 -0.02 -1.29 -1.45
CA PHE A 112 1.26 -1.10 -0.79
C PHE A 112 1.97 0.10 -1.41
N TRP A 113 2.98 0.60 -0.71
CA TRP A 113 3.88 1.61 -1.23
C TRP A 113 5.31 1.35 -0.77
N ASP A 114 6.27 2.02 -1.41
CA ASP A 114 7.64 2.14 -0.95
C ASP A 114 8.15 3.56 -1.21
N GLY A 115 8.97 4.05 -0.27
CA GLY A 115 9.72 5.28 -0.43
C GLY A 115 11.13 5.02 -0.96
N ALA A 116 12.06 5.93 -0.68
CA ALA A 116 13.44 5.86 -1.19
C ALA A 116 14.25 4.65 -0.67
N ASP A 117 13.77 3.97 0.37
CA ASP A 117 14.41 2.81 0.97
C ASP A 117 14.45 1.59 0.03
N ILE A 118 13.50 1.48 -0.91
CA ILE A 118 13.57 0.46 -1.97
C ILE A 118 14.81 0.61 -2.84
N LYS A 119 15.32 1.84 -3.02
CA LYS A 119 16.57 2.10 -3.75
C LYS A 119 17.77 1.92 -2.85
N SER A 120 17.79 2.54 -1.67
CA SER A 120 18.96 2.55 -0.79
C SER A 120 19.29 1.17 -0.21
N ASN A 121 18.28 0.30 -0.05
CA ASN A 121 18.42 -1.07 0.44
C ASN A 121 18.04 -2.13 -0.61
N TYR A 122 18.13 -1.80 -1.89
CA TYR A 122 17.59 -2.59 -3.01
C TYR A 122 17.79 -4.10 -2.90
N LYS A 123 19.03 -4.58 -2.71
CA LYS A 123 19.35 -6.02 -2.65
C LYS A 123 18.65 -6.76 -1.49
N ASN A 124 18.38 -6.06 -0.39
CA ASN A 124 17.77 -6.65 0.79
C ASN A 124 16.29 -6.34 0.93
N HIS A 125 15.78 -5.38 0.15
CA HIS A 125 14.41 -4.91 0.20
C HIS A 125 13.43 -6.06 -0.05
N PHE A 126 12.40 -6.17 0.79
CA PHE A 126 11.49 -7.32 0.80
C PHE A 126 10.80 -7.52 -0.55
N LYS A 127 10.23 -6.46 -1.12
CA LYS A 127 9.52 -6.54 -2.40
C LYS A 127 10.45 -6.92 -3.56
N VAL A 128 11.65 -6.33 -3.59
CA VAL A 128 12.67 -6.61 -4.62
C VAL A 128 13.09 -8.09 -4.56
N LYS A 129 13.25 -8.68 -3.38
CA LYS A 129 13.54 -10.12 -3.21
C LYS A 129 12.42 -11.05 -3.70
N HIS A 130 11.20 -10.55 -3.82
CA HIS A 130 10.03 -11.31 -4.24
C HIS A 130 9.58 -10.98 -5.67
N GLY A 131 10.26 -10.05 -6.33
CA GLY A 131 10.00 -9.62 -7.68
C GLY A 131 9.10 -8.39 -7.74
N ILE A 132 9.58 -7.37 -8.44
CA ILE A 132 8.88 -6.13 -8.74
C ILE A 132 8.88 -5.91 -10.26
N GLN A 133 7.76 -5.41 -10.78
CA GLN A 133 7.62 -4.96 -12.16
C GLN A 133 6.94 -3.59 -12.19
N PHE A 134 7.44 -2.69 -13.03
CA PHE A 134 6.80 -1.43 -13.31
C PHE A 134 5.78 -1.61 -14.44
N SER A 135 4.52 -1.25 -14.18
CA SER A 135 3.47 -1.27 -15.23
C SER A 135 3.62 -0.14 -16.25
N ASP A 136 4.25 0.96 -15.82
CA ASP A 136 4.59 2.11 -16.64
C ASP A 136 6.02 2.56 -16.27
N PRO A 137 6.91 2.82 -17.25
CA PRO A 137 8.25 3.35 -17.00
C PRO A 137 8.28 4.60 -16.12
N ALA A 138 7.26 5.47 -16.19
CA ALA A 138 7.15 6.68 -15.38
C ALA A 138 7.01 6.37 -13.88
N HIS A 139 6.57 5.16 -13.51
CA HIS A 139 6.51 4.75 -12.11
C HIS A 139 7.90 4.47 -11.51
N ASN A 140 8.94 4.32 -12.33
CA ASN A 140 10.31 4.07 -11.87
C ASN A 140 11.03 5.38 -11.50
N ILE A 141 10.47 6.12 -10.56
CA ILE A 141 11.01 7.42 -10.09
C ILE A 141 12.40 7.32 -9.43
N TYR A 142 12.86 6.11 -9.15
CA TYR A 142 14.15 5.85 -8.51
C TYR A 142 15.22 5.28 -9.45
N ASP A 143 14.88 5.02 -10.71
CA ASP A 143 15.79 4.38 -11.68
C ASP A 143 16.40 3.09 -11.14
N ILE A 144 15.54 2.23 -10.56
CA ILE A 144 15.94 0.91 -10.07
C ILE A 144 15.60 -0.16 -11.11
N LYS A 145 16.32 -1.28 -11.06
CA LYS A 145 16.00 -2.41 -11.93
C LYS A 145 14.73 -3.10 -11.44
N GLU A 146 14.00 -3.69 -12.36
CA GLU A 146 13.00 -4.70 -12.01
C GLU A 146 13.68 -5.96 -11.48
N SER A 147 12.92 -6.81 -10.80
CA SER A 147 13.43 -8.08 -10.30
C SER A 147 12.43 -9.20 -10.52
N THR A 148 12.95 -10.40 -10.76
CA THR A 148 12.14 -11.60 -11.01
C THR A 148 12.52 -12.72 -10.04
N LYS A 149 11.52 -13.47 -9.60
CA LYS A 149 11.61 -14.72 -8.86
C LYS A 149 10.59 -15.70 -9.46
N LEU A 150 11.01 -16.45 -10.47
CA LEU A 150 10.16 -17.45 -11.10
C LEU A 150 9.74 -18.54 -10.10
N VAL A 151 8.43 -18.72 -9.97
CA VAL A 151 7.80 -19.79 -9.21
C VAL A 151 6.88 -20.57 -10.14
N ILE A 152 7.04 -21.88 -10.14
CA ILE A 152 6.23 -22.83 -10.92
C ILE A 152 5.49 -23.72 -9.93
N ILE A 153 4.17 -23.75 -10.02
CA ILE A 153 3.32 -24.59 -9.19
C ILE A 153 2.93 -25.82 -9.99
N ASN A 154 3.25 -26.99 -9.45
CA ASN A 154 2.98 -28.28 -10.06
C ASN A 154 1.94 -29.06 -9.25
N LYS A 155 1.11 -29.84 -9.94
CA LYS A 155 0.16 -30.78 -9.33
C LYS A 155 0.40 -32.18 -9.88
N THR A 156 0.52 -33.16 -9.00
CA THR A 156 0.55 -34.57 -9.39
C THR A 156 -0.86 -35.10 -9.53
N ILE A 157 -1.27 -35.42 -10.76
CA ILE A 157 -2.52 -36.08 -11.08
C ILE A 157 -2.28 -37.59 -11.01
N VAL A 158 -2.93 -38.24 -10.06
CA VAL A 158 -2.84 -39.70 -9.87
C VAL A 158 -4.10 -40.36 -10.41
N LYS A 159 -3.97 -41.23 -11.41
CA LYS A 159 -5.07 -42.08 -11.88
C LYS A 159 -5.03 -43.39 -11.11
N LYS A 160 -6.18 -43.76 -10.51
CA LYS A 160 -6.35 -45.02 -9.79
C LYS A 160 -7.39 -45.90 -10.47
N LYS A 161 -7.17 -47.22 -10.46
CA LYS A 161 -8.13 -48.24 -10.89
C LYS A 161 -8.20 -49.33 -9.84
N LYS A 162 -9.41 -49.64 -9.35
CA LYS A 162 -9.63 -50.59 -8.23
C LYS A 162 -8.75 -50.30 -7.00
N GLY A 163 -8.63 -49.02 -6.62
CA GLY A 163 -7.81 -48.60 -5.48
C GLY A 163 -6.29 -48.57 -5.72
N LYS A 164 -5.77 -49.18 -6.80
CA LYS A 164 -4.35 -49.15 -7.15
C LYS A 164 -4.03 -47.97 -8.04
N VAL A 165 -2.92 -47.28 -7.76
CA VAL A 165 -2.35 -46.25 -8.65
C VAL A 165 -1.89 -46.94 -9.93
N ILE A 166 -2.39 -46.46 -11.08
CA ILE A 166 -2.03 -46.98 -12.40
C ILE A 166 -1.22 -45.99 -13.23
N SER A 167 -1.29 -44.69 -12.92
CA SER A 167 -0.39 -43.68 -13.46
C SER A 167 -0.33 -42.47 -12.54
N SER A 168 0.77 -41.75 -12.60
CA SER A 168 0.94 -40.42 -11.99
C SER A 168 1.62 -39.50 -12.99
N GLU A 169 1.08 -38.31 -13.16
CA GLU A 169 1.63 -37.28 -14.03
C GLU A 169 1.74 -35.99 -13.24
N THR A 170 2.89 -35.32 -13.31
CA THR A 170 3.07 -33.99 -12.72
C THR A 170 2.85 -32.97 -13.82
N VAL A 171 1.85 -32.11 -13.64
CA VAL A 171 1.54 -31.03 -14.58
C VAL A 171 1.76 -29.69 -13.91
N GLU A 172 2.29 -28.73 -14.67
CA GLU A 172 2.31 -27.32 -14.25
C GLU A 172 0.87 -26.79 -14.27
N VAL A 173 0.46 -26.16 -13.17
CA VAL A 173 -0.91 -25.60 -13.03
C VAL A 173 -0.91 -24.09 -12.94
N ALA A 174 0.22 -23.47 -12.57
CA ALA A 174 0.38 -22.03 -12.56
C ALA A 174 1.86 -21.64 -12.51
N ARG A 175 2.15 -20.40 -12.92
CA ARG A 175 3.45 -19.76 -12.73
C ARG A 175 3.33 -18.25 -12.56
N TYR A 176 4.29 -17.66 -11.88
CA TYR A 176 4.49 -16.23 -11.78
C TYR A 176 5.97 -15.93 -11.54
N ASP A 177 6.44 -14.75 -11.90
CA ASP A 177 7.85 -14.36 -11.76
C ASP A 177 8.05 -13.07 -10.96
N HIS A 178 6.98 -12.43 -10.51
CA HIS A 178 7.04 -11.30 -9.59
C HIS A 178 5.74 -11.22 -8.79
N ILE A 179 5.82 -10.66 -7.59
CA ILE A 179 4.66 -10.48 -6.71
C ILE A 179 4.07 -9.08 -6.87
N TYR A 180 4.88 -8.05 -7.14
CA TYR A 180 4.43 -6.67 -7.10
C TYR A 180 4.47 -6.00 -8.46
N VAL A 181 3.39 -5.33 -8.82
CA VAL A 181 3.25 -4.51 -10.04
C VAL A 181 2.94 -3.08 -9.62
N SER A 182 3.68 -2.11 -10.16
CA SER A 182 3.43 -0.70 -9.82
C SER A 182 2.07 -0.25 -10.33
N THR A 183 1.44 0.71 -9.66
CA THR A 183 0.14 1.28 -10.05
C THR A 183 0.20 2.77 -10.29
N ALA A 184 1.12 3.45 -9.60
CA ALA A 184 1.38 4.88 -9.71
C ALA A 184 2.73 5.22 -9.06
N ALA A 185 3.24 6.43 -9.30
CA ALA A 185 4.30 7.03 -8.48
C ALA A 185 4.13 8.55 -8.42
N TYR A 186 4.30 9.12 -7.23
CA TYR A 186 4.19 10.56 -6.99
C TYR A 186 5.17 10.99 -5.91
N GLY A 187 5.73 12.20 -6.06
CA GLY A 187 6.68 12.76 -5.11
C GLY A 187 7.87 11.82 -4.87
N GLY A 188 7.90 11.17 -3.71
CA GLY A 188 8.91 10.18 -3.34
C GLY A 188 8.32 8.82 -2.99
N THR A 189 7.23 8.41 -3.64
CA THR A 189 6.56 7.14 -3.35
C THR A 189 6.16 6.40 -4.62
N ILE A 190 6.41 5.09 -4.64
CA ILE A 190 5.88 4.16 -5.65
C ILE A 190 4.78 3.33 -5.01
N PHE A 191 3.64 3.21 -5.70
CA PHE A 191 2.50 2.41 -5.25
C PHE A 191 2.45 1.07 -5.98
N TRP A 192 2.04 0.02 -5.27
CA TRP A 192 2.09 -1.35 -5.76
C TRP A 192 0.79 -2.10 -5.48
N LYS A 193 0.46 -3.05 -6.35
CA LYS A 193 -0.51 -4.11 -6.10
C LYS A 193 0.12 -5.47 -6.36
N HIS A 194 -0.58 -6.52 -5.93
CA HIS A 194 -0.15 -7.88 -6.29
C HIS A 194 -0.39 -8.18 -7.77
N ASN A 195 0.56 -8.89 -8.37
CA ASN A 195 0.45 -9.47 -9.70
C ASN A 195 -0.77 -10.42 -9.75
N PRO A 196 -1.71 -10.24 -10.70
CA PRO A 196 -2.85 -11.15 -10.86
C PRO A 196 -2.47 -12.62 -10.98
N ALA A 197 -1.38 -12.95 -11.71
CA ALA A 197 -0.92 -14.32 -11.85
C ALA A 197 -0.47 -14.93 -10.52
N TYR A 198 0.19 -14.14 -9.66
CA TYR A 198 0.54 -14.56 -8.31
C TYR A 198 -0.71 -14.84 -7.45
N MET A 199 -1.70 -13.95 -7.51
CA MET A 199 -2.93 -14.11 -6.74
C MET A 199 -3.74 -15.32 -7.21
N GLU A 200 -3.88 -15.53 -8.51
CA GLU A 200 -4.56 -16.70 -9.09
C GLU A 200 -3.84 -18.00 -8.72
N ALA A 201 -2.51 -18.00 -8.83
CA ALA A 201 -1.68 -19.18 -8.55
C ALA A 201 -1.73 -19.60 -7.07
N THR A 202 -1.87 -18.66 -6.14
CA THR A 202 -1.69 -18.91 -4.70
C THR A 202 -2.95 -18.74 -3.87
N GLY A 203 -3.99 -18.09 -4.39
CA GLY A 203 -5.15 -17.65 -3.61
C GLY A 203 -4.83 -16.53 -2.62
N ALA A 204 -3.68 -15.86 -2.77
CA ALA A 204 -3.28 -14.74 -1.93
C ALA A 204 -4.32 -13.63 -1.94
N LYS A 205 -4.39 -12.88 -0.84
CA LYS A 205 -5.24 -11.70 -0.74
C LYS A 205 -4.49 -10.50 -1.31
N GLU A 206 -5.21 -9.61 -1.97
CA GLU A 206 -4.65 -8.37 -2.56
C GLU A 206 -3.99 -7.43 -1.53
N TYR A 207 -4.35 -7.57 -0.25
CA TYR A 207 -3.97 -6.69 0.86
C TYR A 207 -2.97 -7.30 1.87
N LYS A 208 -2.52 -8.56 1.68
CA LYS A 208 -1.67 -9.30 2.64
C LYS A 208 -0.36 -9.81 2.06
#